data_AF-A0AAE3E0I1-F1
#
_entry.id   AF-A0AAE3E0I1-F1
#
_cell.length_a   1.000
_cell.length_b   1.000
_cell.length_c   1.000
_cell.angle_alpha   90.00
_cell.angle_beta   90.00
_cell.angle_gamma   90.00
#
_symmetry.space_group_name_H-M   'P 1'
#
loop_
_entity.id
_entity.type
_entity.pdbx_description
1 polymer ?
#
loop_
_entity_poly.entity_id
_entity_poly.type
_entity_poly.pdbx_seq_one_letter_code
_entity_poly.pdbx_strand_id
1 'polypeptide(L)' 'MTFSQDEINLMCIYDTSDKTELLKELRFSVPYIEDTELKEITETVIDKLERMTNDEFSKLELEPDIDMED' A
#
# COMPACT_ATOMS: atom_id res chain seq x y z
N MET A 1 -6.70 -11.35 3.88
CA MET A 1 -7.21 -10.08 3.35
C MET A 1 -6.47 -9.82 2.06
N THR A 2 -7.16 -9.44 1.00
CA THR A 2 -6.52 -9.11 -0.29
C THR A 2 -6.59 -7.61 -0.53
N PHE A 3 -5.56 -7.07 -1.17
CA PHE A 3 -5.52 -5.67 -1.59
C PHE A 3 -6.18 -5.53 -2.97
N SER A 4 -6.81 -4.37 -3.23
CA SER A 4 -7.28 -4.02 -4.57
C SER A 4 -6.11 -3.55 -5.43
N GLN A 5 -6.36 -3.43 -6.74
CA GLN A 5 -5.32 -2.98 -7.64
C GLN A 5 -4.86 -1.55 -7.34
N ASP A 6 -5.77 -0.65 -6.97
CA ASP A 6 -5.43 0.72 -6.56
C ASP A 6 -4.55 0.74 -5.30
N GLU A 7 -4.81 -0.16 -4.36
CA GLU A 7 -4.01 -0.30 -3.14
C GLU A 7 -2.61 -0.85 -3.44
N ILE A 8 -2.51 -1.85 -4.32
CA ILE A 8 -1.22 -2.39 -4.77
C ILE A 8 -0.43 -1.32 -5.52
N ASN A 9 -1.08 -0.64 -6.47
CA ASN A 9 -0.46 0.45 -7.23
C ASN A 9 0.02 1.57 -6.29
N LEU A 10 -0.75 1.92 -5.27
CA LEU A 10 -0.35 2.89 -4.25
C LEU A 10 0.87 2.41 -3.46
N MET A 11 0.86 1.18 -2.96
CA MET A 11 1.97 0.62 -2.17
C MET A 11 3.26 0.55 -2.99
N CYS A 12 3.18 0.23 -4.28
CA CYS A 12 4.32 0.20 -5.20
C CYS A 12 5.03 1.55 -5.40
N ILE A 13 4.39 2.67 -5.05
CA ILE A 13 5.01 4.00 -5.08
C ILE A 13 5.97 4.20 -3.90
N TYR A 14 5.75 3.47 -2.80
CA TYR A 14 6.52 3.57 -1.56
C TYR A 14 7.53 2.44 -1.42
N ASP A 15 8.36 2.51 -0.38
CA ASP A 15 9.28 1.42 -0.07
C ASP A 15 8.51 0.20 0.48
N THR A 16 8.52 -0.88 -0.29
CA THR A 16 7.85 -2.15 0.03
C THR A 16 8.82 -3.21 0.58
N SER A 17 10.07 -2.85 0.86
CA SER A 17 11.11 -3.79 1.35
C SER A 17 10.77 -4.35 2.74
N ASP A 18 10.11 -3.57 3.59
CA ASP A 18 9.63 -4.00 4.90
C ASP A 18 8.25 -3.38 5.19
N LYS A 19 7.38 -4.17 5.82
CA LYS A 19 6.03 -3.74 6.21
C LYS A 19 6.06 -2.49 7.10
N THR A 20 7.05 -2.40 7.99
CA THR A 20 7.21 -1.31 8.95
C THR A 20 7.59 -0.02 8.24
N GLU A 21 8.49 -0.10 7.25
CA GLU A 21 8.90 1.08 6.48
C GLU A 21 7.75 1.55 5.59
N LEU A 22 7.05 0.63 4.92
CA LEU A 22 5.85 0.95 4.15
C LEU A 22 4.77 1.64 5.00
N LEU A 23 4.46 1.09 6.17
CA LEU A 23 3.50 1.68 7.11
C LEU A 23 3.91 3.09 7.56
N LYS A 24 5.21 3.29 7.79
CA LYS A 24 5.74 4.59 8.23
C LYS A 24 5.62 5.64 7.12
N GLU A 25 5.98 5.28 5.89
CA GLU A 25 5.83 6.16 4.73
C GLU A 25 4.37 6.51 4.45
N LEU A 26 3.47 5.52 4.47
CA LEU A 26 2.03 5.74 4.29
C LEU A 26 1.46 6.67 5.39
N ARG A 27 1.79 6.42 6.66
CA ARG A 27 1.34 7.29 7.77
C ARG A 27 1.89 8.70 7.64
N PHE A 28 3.11 8.84 7.12
CA PHE A 28 3.70 10.14 6.86
C PHE A 28 3.01 10.87 5.72
N SER A 29 2.55 10.16 4.68
CA SER A 29 1.93 10.76 3.50
C SER A 29 0.48 11.22 3.72
N VAL A 30 -0.32 10.51 4.54
CA VAL A 30 -1.73 10.84 4.83
C VAL A 30 -2.03 12.34 5.04
N PRO A 31 -1.30 13.11 5.88
CA PRO A 31 -1.57 14.54 6.07
C PRO A 31 -1.26 15.42 4.85
N TYR A 32 -0.47 14.93 3.90
CA TYR A 32 -0.11 15.63 2.66
C TYR A 32 -1.01 15.25 1.47
N ILE A 33 -1.88 14.25 1.64
CA ILE A 33 -2.83 13.85 0.60
C ILE A 33 -4.06 14.78 0.67
N GLU A 34 -4.24 15.59 -0.38
CA GLU A 34 -5.41 16.46 -0.53
C GLU A 34 -6.62 15.73 -1.13
N ASP A 35 -6.36 14.68 -1.91
CA ASP A 35 -7.40 13.87 -2.53
C ASP A 35 -8.08 12.97 -1.49
N THR A 36 -9.38 13.14 -1.31
CA THR A 36 -10.14 12.40 -0.29
C THR A 36 -10.20 10.91 -0.60
N GLU A 37 -10.31 10.53 -1.87
CA GLU A 37 -10.35 9.13 -2.29
C GLU A 37 -8.99 8.47 -2.05
N LEU A 38 -7.91 9.12 -2.47
CA LEU A 38 -6.55 8.62 -2.24
C LEU A 38 -6.23 8.51 -0.74
N LYS A 39 -6.74 9.44 0.06
CA LYS A 39 -6.57 9.42 1.52
C LYS A 39 -7.32 8.24 2.14
N GLU A 40 -8.56 7.99 1.74
CA GLU A 40 -9.34 6.83 2.21
C GLU A 40 -8.67 5.50 1.82
N ILE A 41 -8.11 5.41 0.60
CA ILE A 41 -7.33 4.25 0.15
C ILE A 41 -6.10 4.08 1.04
N THR A 42 -5.34 5.15 1.26
CA THR A 42 -4.12 5.11 2.10
C THR A 42 -4.44 4.66 3.53
N GLU A 43 -5.49 5.20 4.14
CA GLU A 43 -5.93 4.80 5.49
C GLU A 43 -6.40 3.34 5.53
N THR A 44 -7.10 2.87 4.49
CA THR A 44 -7.53 1.47 4.36
C THR A 44 -6.34 0.52 4.23
N VAL A 45 -5.33 0.89 3.43
CA VAL A 45 -4.09 0.12 3.27
C VAL A 45 -3.36 0.01 4.61
N ILE A 46 -3.27 1.11 5.36
CA ILE A 46 -2.66 1.12 6.70
C ILE A 46 -3.39 0.14 7.64
N ASP A 47 -4.72 0.21 7.75
CA ASP A 47 -5.49 -0.70 8.63
C ASP A 47 -5.31 -2.18 8.23
N LYS A 48 -5.27 -2.48 6.93
CA LYS A 48 -4.99 -3.84 6.43
C LYS A 48 -3.57 -4.29 6.79
N LEU A 49 -2.56 -3.44 6.59
CA LEU A 49 -1.16 -3.72 6.91
C LEU A 49 -0.94 -3.94 8.42
N GLU A 50 -1.66 -3.20 9.28
CA GLU A 50 -1.58 -3.35 10.73
C GLU A 50 -2.19 -4.66 11.23
N ARG A 51 -3.28 -5.11 10.60
CA ARG A 51 -3.92 -6.41 10.91
C ARG A 51 -3.15 -7.60 10.36
N MET A 52 -2.23 -7.36 9.43
CA MET A 52 -1.45 -8.38 8.76
C MET A 52 -0.12 -8.63 9.47
N THR A 53 0.32 -9.90 9.49
CA THR A 53 1.63 -10.27 10.04
C THR A 53 2.73 -10.01 9.01
N ASN A 54 3.99 -9.96 9.45
CA ASN A 54 5.11 -9.78 8.53
C ASN A 54 5.25 -10.98 7.57
N ASP A 55 4.89 -12.19 8.01
CA ASP A 55 4.91 -13.40 7.18
C ASP A 55 3.88 -13.34 6.03
N GLU A 56 2.68 -12.82 6.32
CA GLU A 56 1.66 -12.57 5.30
C GLU A 56 2.07 -11.44 4.36
N PHE A 57 2.70 -10.38 4.87
CA PHE A 57 3.23 -9.29 4.05
C PHE A 57 4.31 -9.77 3.07
N SER A 58 5.25 -10.60 3.52
CA SER A 58 6.30 -11.17 2.66
C SER A 58 5.78 -12.09 1.55
N LYS A 59 4.52 -12.55 1.65
CA LYS A 59 3.84 -13.35 0.62
C LYS A 59 3.00 -12.52 -0.34
N LEU A 60 2.89 -11.20 -0.12
CA LEU A 60 2.17 -10.33 -1.04
C LEU A 60 2.93 -10.16 -2.34
N GLU A 61 2.24 -10.36 -3.44
CA GLU A 61 2.69 -9.96 -4.76
C GLU A 61 2.31 -8.48 -4.95
N LEU A 62 3.23 -7.59 -4.60
CA LEU A 62 3.12 -6.14 -4.84
C LEU A 62 3.57 -5.86 -6.27
N GLU A 63 2.85 -6.40 -7.24
CA GLU A 63 3.07 -6.13 -8.66
C GLU A 63 2.09 -5.04 -9.12
N PRO A 64 2.59 -3.88 -9.58
CA PRO A 64 1.70 -2.87 -10.14
C PRO A 64 1.06 -3.43 -11.42
N ASP A 65 -0.22 -3.14 -11.60
CA ASP A 65 -0.95 -3.45 -12.84
C ASP A 65 -0.57 -2.37 -13.85
N ILE A 66 0.65 -2.52 -14.35
CA ILE A 66 1.13 -1.83 -15.52
C ILE A 66 0.78 -2.79 -16.64
N ASP A 67 -0.26 -2.45 -17.41
CA ASP A 67 -0.43 -2.98 -18.74
C ASP A 67 0.89 -2.69 -19.48
N MET A 68 1.81 -3.65 -19.47
CA MET A 68 2.92 -3.70 -20.39
C MET A 68 2.30 -3.99 -21.76
N GLU A 69 1.68 -2.98 -22.37
CA GLU A 69 1.41 -3.01 -23.80
C GLU A 69 2.78 -3.06 -24.51
N ASP A 70 3.15 -4.26 -24.96
CA ASP A 70 4.27 -4.55 -25.87
C ASP A 70 4.22 -3.71 -27.16
#